data_AF-A0A8S9M6W5-F1
#
_entry.id   AF-A0A8S9M6W5-F1
#
_cell.length_a   1.000
_cell.length_b   1.000
_cell.length_c   1.000
_cell.angle_alpha   90.00
_cell.angle_beta   90.00
_cell.angle_gamma   90.00
#
_symmetry.space_group_name_H-M   'P 1'
#
loop_
_entity.id
_entity.type
_entity.pdbx_description
1 polymer ?
#
loop_
_entity_poly.entity_id
_entity_poly.type
_entity_poly.pdbx_seq_one_letter_code
_entity_poly.pdbx_strand_id
1 'polypeptide(L)'
;MGRYSYIQPSSSEEYDIDLTSLLQAEDNLCADEAESSHNIVEPVQYPPQPKSDDGIPKTCYCGGEIVVATAYTSKDPGRRYFTFENADDGDCHVWKWWDVAVMEELRDYQRQLRELKDQANESDEKLVKVEKTVGELAKKKSGIANGYPLVVCVLLSVLFLICMVVMFKWVEEKDNVLTESLEELQKMKMRVDGEEAVGAGEARPIGVKAAKASIKRRKSGREEELEKIHGIMEMKDKISKRKVLERLLAKTDPLSEMETSLKLKLMSEML
;
A
#
# COMPACT_ATOMS: atom_id res chain seq x y z
N MET A 1 -2.29 -60.63 2.37
CA MET A 1 -0.91 -61.14 2.48
C MET A 1 -0.75 -62.30 1.53
N GLY A 2 0.07 -62.15 0.48
CA GLY A 2 0.46 -63.21 -0.45
C GLY A 2 1.71 -62.72 -1.20
N ARG A 3 2.85 -63.35 -0.92
CA ARG A 3 4.20 -62.85 -1.22
C ARG A 3 4.56 -63.10 -2.68
N TYR A 4 4.99 -62.06 -3.40
CA TYR A 4 5.62 -62.23 -4.71
C TYR A 4 7.09 -62.58 -4.50
N SER A 5 7.49 -63.79 -4.88
CA SER A 5 8.85 -64.30 -4.77
C SER A 5 9.57 -64.04 -6.09
N TYR A 6 10.57 -63.16 -6.06
CA TYR A 6 11.41 -62.88 -7.23
C TYR A 6 12.52 -63.92 -7.32
N ILE A 7 12.56 -64.67 -8.43
CA ILE A 7 13.68 -65.54 -8.80
C ILE A 7 14.61 -64.72 -9.69
N GLN A 8 15.81 -64.40 -9.20
CA GLN A 8 16.89 -63.89 -10.07
C GLN A 8 17.51 -65.08 -10.81
N PRO A 9 17.55 -65.07 -12.15
CA PRO A 9 18.44 -65.97 -12.87
C PRO A 9 19.87 -65.41 -12.83
N SER A 10 20.80 -66.24 -12.37
CA SER A 10 22.24 -66.01 -12.49
C SER A 10 22.73 -66.35 -13.90
N SER A 11 23.50 -65.44 -14.48
CA SER A 11 24.69 -65.61 -15.34
C SER A 11 24.82 -66.88 -16.21
N SER A 12 24.84 -66.70 -17.55
CA SER A 12 25.98 -67.01 -18.45
C SER A 12 25.50 -67.23 -19.90
N GLU A 13 25.84 -66.34 -20.83
CA GLU A 13 26.13 -66.72 -22.21
C GLU A 13 26.92 -65.60 -22.91
N GLU A 14 28.02 -66.03 -23.49
CA GLU A 14 29.04 -65.30 -24.22
C GLU A 14 28.45 -64.89 -25.58
N TYR A 15 28.25 -63.60 -25.82
CA TYR A 15 27.85 -63.07 -27.11
C TYR A 15 29.03 -62.30 -27.69
N ASP A 16 29.81 -62.99 -28.50
CA ASP A 16 30.89 -62.41 -29.32
C ASP A 16 30.27 -61.48 -30.36
N ILE A 17 30.09 -60.22 -29.98
CA ILE A 17 29.83 -59.14 -30.94
C ILE A 17 31.17 -58.82 -31.57
N ASP A 18 31.32 -59.18 -32.85
CA ASP A 18 32.50 -58.86 -33.65
C ASP A 18 32.66 -57.33 -33.76
N LEU A 19 33.46 -56.79 -32.86
CA LEU A 19 33.80 -55.37 -32.74
C LEU A 19 34.39 -54.81 -34.05
N THR A 20 34.97 -55.69 -34.88
CA THR A 20 35.51 -55.36 -36.21
C THR A 20 34.40 -54.98 -37.19
N SER A 21 33.29 -55.72 -37.20
CA SER A 21 32.14 -55.42 -38.05
C SER A 21 31.44 -54.11 -37.65
N LEU A 22 31.50 -53.75 -36.36
CA LEU A 22 30.90 -52.51 -35.84
C LEU A 22 31.74 -51.28 -36.23
N LEU A 23 33.07 -51.38 -36.11
CA LEU A 23 34.00 -50.36 -36.60
C LEU A 23 33.92 -50.19 -38.13
N GLN A 24 33.78 -51.30 -38.87
CA GLN A 24 33.62 -51.23 -40.32
C GLN A 24 32.29 -50.56 -40.71
N ALA A 25 31.22 -50.74 -39.93
CA ALA A 25 29.95 -50.03 -40.14
C ALA A 25 30.07 -48.54 -39.82
N GLU A 26 30.85 -48.18 -38.80
CA GLU A 26 31.13 -46.78 -38.43
C GLU A 26 32.00 -46.07 -39.49
N ASP A 27 33.02 -46.74 -40.04
CA ASP A 27 33.85 -46.21 -41.13
C ASP A 27 33.05 -46.01 -42.43
N ASN A 28 32.09 -46.91 -42.72
CA ASN A 28 31.21 -46.79 -43.89
C ASN A 28 30.20 -45.64 -43.76
N LEU A 29 29.70 -45.37 -42.54
CA LEU A 29 28.85 -44.21 -42.21
C LEU A 29 29.62 -42.88 -42.20
N CYS A 30 30.95 -42.92 -42.19
CA CYS A 30 31.78 -41.72 -42.28
C CYS A 30 32.17 -41.41 -43.74
N ALA A 31 32.17 -42.44 -44.60
CA ALA A 31 32.44 -42.30 -46.03
C ALA A 31 31.21 -41.88 -46.85
N ASP A 32 29.99 -42.29 -46.45
CA ASP A 32 28.74 -41.89 -47.11
C ASP A 32 28.34 -40.42 -46.81
N GLU A 33 28.70 -39.89 -45.63
CA GLU A 33 28.58 -38.47 -45.29
C GLU A 33 29.49 -37.57 -46.17
N ALA A 34 30.64 -38.08 -46.62
CA ALA A 34 31.54 -37.37 -47.53
C ALA A 34 31.01 -37.30 -48.97
N GLU A 35 30.26 -38.32 -49.42
CA GLU A 35 29.63 -38.34 -50.75
C GLU A 35 28.27 -37.62 -50.79
N SER A 36 27.50 -37.60 -49.68
CA SER A 36 26.26 -36.81 -49.54
C SER A 36 26.51 -35.29 -49.66
N SER A 37 27.73 -34.85 -49.27
CA SER A 37 28.16 -33.45 -49.36
C SER A 37 28.35 -32.94 -50.80
N HIS A 38 28.28 -33.80 -51.83
CA HIS A 38 28.42 -33.40 -53.24
C HIS A 38 27.08 -33.20 -53.98
N ASN A 39 25.94 -33.29 -53.28
CA ASN A 39 24.64 -32.79 -53.77
C ASN A 39 24.08 -31.69 -52.86
N ILE A 40 24.97 -30.81 -52.38
CA ILE A 40 24.58 -29.52 -51.83
C ILE A 40 24.03 -28.68 -53.00
N VAL A 41 22.70 -28.65 -53.12
CA VAL A 41 21.98 -27.48 -53.64
C VAL A 41 22.63 -26.27 -52.97
N GLU A 42 23.14 -25.33 -53.78
CA GLU A 42 23.86 -24.13 -53.34
C GLU A 42 23.34 -23.61 -51.99
N PRO A 43 24.22 -23.25 -51.03
CA PRO A 43 23.78 -22.54 -49.85
C PRO A 43 23.13 -21.25 -50.34
N VAL A 44 21.80 -21.18 -50.23
CA VAL A 44 21.03 -19.97 -50.57
C VAL A 44 21.62 -18.83 -49.75
N GLN A 45 22.41 -17.99 -50.41
CA GLN A 45 23.03 -16.85 -49.77
C GLN A 45 21.93 -15.81 -49.60
N TYR A 46 21.31 -15.80 -48.42
CA TYR A 46 20.30 -14.81 -48.09
C TYR A 46 20.93 -13.41 -48.16
N PRO A 47 20.31 -12.46 -48.90
CA PRO A 47 20.75 -11.08 -48.87
C PRO A 47 20.73 -10.57 -47.42
N PRO A 48 21.68 -9.69 -47.03
CA PRO A 48 21.80 -9.21 -45.66
C PRO A 48 20.47 -8.60 -45.22
N GLN A 49 19.83 -9.23 -44.24
CA GLN A 49 18.53 -8.78 -43.76
C GLN A 49 18.68 -7.40 -43.10
N PRO A 50 17.90 -6.39 -43.51
CA PRO A 50 17.86 -5.12 -42.80
C PRO A 50 17.43 -5.39 -41.35
N LYS A 51 18.11 -4.74 -40.39
CA LYS A 51 17.96 -4.97 -38.95
C LYS A 51 16.48 -5.03 -38.58
N SER A 52 16.00 -6.24 -38.31
CA SER A 52 14.62 -6.48 -37.91
C SER A 52 14.39 -5.81 -36.57
N ASP A 53 13.32 -5.04 -36.44
CA ASP A 53 12.83 -4.62 -35.13
C ASP A 53 12.65 -5.87 -34.24
N ASP A 54 13.30 -5.85 -33.07
CA ASP A 54 13.19 -6.91 -32.08
C ASP A 54 11.72 -7.03 -31.61
N GLY A 55 11.22 -8.27 -31.41
CA GLY A 55 9.85 -8.53 -30.98
C GLY A 55 8.89 -8.96 -32.10
N ILE A 56 7.59 -8.83 -31.83
CA ILE A 56 6.51 -9.18 -32.77
C ILE A 56 6.38 -8.06 -33.81
N PRO A 57 6.57 -8.36 -35.10
CA PRO A 57 6.36 -7.38 -36.16
C PRO A 57 4.92 -6.84 -36.13
N LYS A 58 4.76 -5.50 -36.18
CA LYS A 58 3.44 -4.84 -36.17
C LYS A 58 2.96 -4.40 -37.55
N THR A 59 3.89 -3.99 -38.41
CA THR A 59 3.63 -3.52 -39.78
C THR A 59 4.73 -4.01 -40.70
N CYS A 60 4.39 -4.40 -41.92
CA CYS A 60 5.39 -4.70 -42.93
C CYS A 60 6.17 -3.41 -43.29
N TYR A 61 7.39 -3.54 -43.84
CA TYR A 61 8.17 -2.39 -44.32
C TYR A 61 7.43 -1.56 -45.40
N CYS A 62 6.46 -2.17 -46.10
CA CYS A 62 5.58 -1.50 -47.06
C CYS A 62 4.36 -0.81 -46.41
N GLY A 63 4.21 -0.86 -45.09
CA GLY A 63 3.03 -0.36 -44.37
C GLY A 63 1.81 -1.28 -44.43
N GLY A 64 1.92 -2.45 -45.05
CA GLY A 64 0.85 -3.44 -45.14
C GLY A 64 0.63 -4.26 -43.86
N GLU A 65 -0.57 -4.83 -43.74
CA GLU A 65 -1.00 -5.68 -42.62
C GLU A 65 -0.24 -7.02 -42.61
N ILE A 66 0.20 -7.44 -41.43
CA ILE A 66 0.97 -8.67 -41.25
C ILE A 66 0.03 -9.84 -41.00
N VAL A 67 0.25 -10.94 -41.71
CA VAL A 67 -0.49 -12.19 -41.59
C VAL A 67 0.38 -13.28 -40.96
N VAL A 68 -0.23 -14.15 -40.17
CA VAL A 68 0.44 -15.35 -39.64
C VAL A 68 0.16 -16.53 -40.57
N ALA A 69 1.18 -16.98 -41.28
CA ALA A 69 1.10 -18.15 -42.16
C ALA A 69 1.65 -19.41 -41.47
N THR A 70 1.28 -20.56 -42.02
CA THR A 70 1.75 -21.87 -41.56
C THR A 70 2.71 -22.44 -42.61
N ALA A 71 3.87 -22.90 -42.16
CA ALA A 71 4.84 -23.59 -42.99
C ALA A 71 4.35 -25.02 -43.25
N TYR A 72 4.31 -25.40 -44.52
CA TYR A 72 3.97 -26.75 -44.97
C TYR A 72 5.22 -27.48 -45.49
N THR A 73 6.42 -27.02 -45.11
CA THR A 73 7.67 -27.64 -45.54
C THR A 73 7.85 -29.00 -44.86
N SER A 74 8.50 -29.94 -45.53
CA SER A 74 8.78 -31.27 -44.97
C SER A 74 9.67 -31.22 -43.71
N LYS A 75 10.40 -30.11 -43.51
CA LYS A 75 11.32 -29.92 -42.37
C LYS A 75 10.62 -29.31 -41.15
N ASP A 76 9.60 -28.46 -41.35
CA ASP A 76 8.89 -27.75 -40.27
C ASP A 76 7.36 -27.78 -40.49
N PRO A 77 6.72 -28.97 -40.51
CA PRO A 77 5.30 -29.07 -40.77
C PRO A 77 4.48 -28.39 -39.66
N GLY A 78 3.62 -27.44 -40.05
CA GLY A 78 2.70 -26.77 -39.13
C GLY A 78 3.31 -25.61 -38.33
N ARG A 79 4.60 -25.27 -38.53
CA ARG A 79 5.25 -24.16 -37.82
C ARG A 79 4.76 -22.81 -38.35
N ARG A 80 4.49 -21.85 -37.47
CA ARG A 80 3.92 -20.56 -37.85
C ARG A 80 4.99 -19.48 -38.04
N TYR A 81 4.79 -18.58 -38.98
CA TYR A 81 5.65 -17.41 -39.21
C TYR A 81 4.81 -16.20 -39.61
N PHE A 82 5.35 -15.02 -39.36
CA PHE A 82 4.80 -13.75 -39.83
C PHE A 82 5.23 -13.52 -41.29
N THR A 83 4.28 -13.15 -42.14
CA THR A 83 4.47 -12.84 -43.56
C THR A 83 3.50 -11.77 -44.05
N PHE A 84 3.72 -11.27 -45.25
CA PHE A 84 2.79 -10.39 -45.96
C PHE A 84 1.97 -11.18 -47.01
N GLU A 85 0.74 -10.75 -47.32
CA GLU A 85 -0.22 -11.46 -48.18
C GLU A 85 0.14 -11.46 -49.67
N ASN A 86 0.87 -10.44 -50.14
CA ASN A 86 1.35 -10.34 -51.53
C ASN A 86 2.87 -10.39 -51.53
N ALA A 87 3.47 -11.57 -51.52
CA ALA A 87 4.93 -11.75 -51.48
C ALA A 87 5.56 -11.93 -52.88
N ASP A 88 4.77 -11.68 -53.94
CA ASP A 88 5.08 -12.04 -55.32
C ASP A 88 5.81 -10.91 -56.09
N ASP A 89 5.97 -9.75 -55.46
CA ASP A 89 6.57 -8.52 -55.97
C ASP A 89 8.11 -8.51 -55.92
N GLY A 90 8.74 -9.59 -55.47
CA GLY A 90 10.18 -9.81 -55.59
C GLY A 90 11.05 -8.99 -54.62
N ASP A 91 10.45 -8.18 -53.75
CA ASP A 91 11.11 -7.51 -52.63
C ASP A 91 10.95 -8.31 -51.31
N CYS A 92 11.92 -8.22 -50.40
CA CYS A 92 11.82 -8.91 -49.10
C CYS A 92 10.77 -8.24 -48.21
N HIS A 93 9.54 -8.76 -48.22
CA HIS A 93 8.51 -8.46 -47.23
C HIS A 93 8.83 -9.14 -45.89
N VAL A 94 8.33 -8.57 -44.80
CA VAL A 94 8.58 -9.04 -43.42
C VAL A 94 8.44 -10.57 -43.30
N TRP A 95 9.49 -11.25 -42.82
CA TRP A 95 9.48 -12.69 -42.56
C TRP A 95 10.15 -12.99 -41.20
N LYS A 96 9.40 -13.58 -40.26
CA LYS A 96 9.94 -13.95 -38.94
C LYS A 96 9.18 -15.13 -38.35
N TRP A 97 9.90 -16.09 -37.78
CA TRP A 97 9.27 -17.21 -37.07
C TRP A 97 8.45 -16.72 -35.87
N TRP A 98 7.24 -17.25 -35.72
CA TRP A 98 6.31 -16.84 -34.67
C TRP A 98 6.89 -17.09 -33.27
N ASP A 99 7.53 -18.25 -33.08
CA ASP A 99 8.17 -18.62 -31.81
C ASP A 99 9.34 -17.69 -31.45
N VAL A 100 10.15 -17.31 -32.43
CA VAL A 100 11.29 -16.39 -32.23
C VAL A 100 10.79 -15.01 -31.78
N ALA A 101 9.80 -14.47 -32.49
CA ALA A 101 9.20 -13.18 -32.18
C ALA A 101 8.50 -13.15 -30.81
N VAL A 102 7.72 -14.19 -30.49
CA VAL A 102 7.05 -14.30 -29.18
C VAL A 102 8.06 -14.46 -28.05
N MET A 103 9.14 -15.21 -28.27
CA MET A 103 10.20 -15.34 -27.27
C MET A 103 10.96 -14.03 -27.04
N GLU A 104 11.16 -13.20 -28.06
CA GLU A 104 11.74 -11.86 -27.91
C GLU A 104 10.87 -10.95 -27.06
N GLU A 105 9.57 -10.87 -27.35
CA GLU A 105 8.60 -10.11 -26.54
C GLU A 105 8.57 -10.61 -25.09
N LEU A 106 8.51 -11.94 -24.89
CA LEU A 106 8.48 -12.52 -23.55
C LEU A 106 9.75 -12.18 -22.76
N ARG A 107 10.93 -12.17 -23.41
CA ARG A 107 12.18 -11.76 -22.78
C ARG A 107 12.16 -10.28 -22.41
N ASP A 108 11.56 -9.43 -23.23
CA ASP A 108 11.39 -8.01 -22.92
C ASP A 108 10.44 -7.82 -21.72
N TYR A 109 9.27 -8.47 -21.72
CA TYR A 109 8.36 -8.44 -20.57
C TYR A 109 9.02 -8.96 -19.29
N GLN A 110 9.80 -10.03 -19.38
CA GLN A 110 10.56 -10.54 -18.23
C GLN A 110 11.58 -9.52 -17.70
N ARG A 111 12.22 -8.73 -18.58
CA ARG A 111 13.11 -7.63 -18.18
C ARG A 111 12.31 -6.52 -17.48
N GLN A 112 11.20 -6.09 -18.05
CA GLN A 112 10.32 -5.08 -17.43
C GLN A 112 9.79 -5.53 -16.07
N LEU A 113 9.41 -6.81 -15.91
CA LEU A 113 8.99 -7.37 -14.64
C LEU A 113 10.11 -7.38 -13.59
N ARG A 114 11.37 -7.60 -13.99
CA ARG A 114 12.51 -7.48 -13.08
C ARG A 114 12.69 -6.05 -12.61
N GLU A 115 12.65 -5.08 -13.51
CA GLU A 115 12.77 -3.66 -13.16
C GLU A 115 11.64 -3.19 -12.22
N LEU A 116 10.39 -3.57 -12.50
CA LEU A 116 9.27 -3.27 -11.61
C LEU A 116 9.41 -3.94 -10.25
N LYS A 117 9.90 -5.18 -10.21
CA LYS A 117 10.18 -5.89 -8.96
C LYS A 117 11.26 -5.19 -8.14
N ASP A 118 12.31 -4.69 -8.80
CA ASP A 118 13.38 -3.96 -8.14
C ASP A 118 12.89 -2.61 -7.60
N GLN A 119 12.05 -1.89 -8.35
CA GLN A 119 11.40 -0.67 -7.87
C GLN A 119 10.47 -0.93 -6.67
N ALA A 120 9.73 -2.04 -6.69
CA ALA A 120 8.87 -2.44 -5.58
C ALA A 120 9.72 -2.70 -4.32
N ASN A 121 10.80 -3.48 -4.45
CA ASN A 121 11.72 -3.76 -3.35
C ASN A 121 12.37 -2.47 -2.81
N GLU A 122 12.79 -1.56 -3.68
CA GLU A 122 13.34 -0.26 -3.29
C GLU A 122 12.30 0.57 -2.53
N SER A 123 11.03 0.55 -2.98
CA SER A 123 9.94 1.25 -2.32
C SER A 123 9.59 0.67 -0.94
N ASP A 124 9.64 -0.66 -0.79
CA ASP A 124 9.45 -1.35 0.49
C ASP A 124 10.59 -1.02 1.47
N GLU A 125 11.84 -0.97 0.99
CA GLU A 125 12.98 -0.54 1.80
C GLU A 125 12.82 0.91 2.28
N LYS A 126 12.41 1.82 1.37
CA LYS A 126 12.12 3.21 1.71
C LYS A 126 10.98 3.31 2.72
N LEU A 127 9.95 2.49 2.61
CA LEU A 127 8.81 2.45 3.52
C LEU A 127 9.26 2.05 4.94
N VAL A 128 10.10 1.02 5.07
CA VAL A 128 10.66 0.60 6.37
C VAL A 128 11.46 1.74 7.02
N LYS A 129 12.26 2.50 6.24
CA LYS A 129 12.99 3.67 6.76
C LYS A 129 12.03 4.77 7.23
N VAL A 130 11.00 5.08 6.44
CA VAL A 130 9.97 6.07 6.81
C VAL A 130 9.23 5.63 8.07
N GLU A 131 8.80 4.37 8.17
CA GLU A 131 8.15 3.84 9.36
C GLU A 131 9.00 3.96 10.62
N LYS A 132 10.31 3.70 10.52
CA LYS A 132 11.25 3.92 11.63
C LYS A 132 11.29 5.39 12.06
N THR A 133 11.38 6.33 11.12
CA THR A 133 11.38 7.78 11.44
C THR A 133 10.07 8.24 12.05
N VAL A 134 8.94 7.75 11.55
CA VAL A 134 7.60 8.03 12.10
C VAL A 134 7.47 7.46 13.51
N GLY A 135 7.99 6.26 13.76
CA GLY A 135 8.03 5.65 15.09
C GLY A 135 8.85 6.46 16.10
N GLU A 136 10.00 7.00 15.68
CA GLU A 136 10.81 7.90 16.53
C GLU A 136 10.12 9.24 16.78
N LEU A 137 9.50 9.84 15.76
CA LEU A 137 8.72 11.07 15.90
C LEU A 137 7.49 10.86 16.79
N ALA A 138 6.82 9.72 16.68
CA ALA A 138 5.68 9.37 17.55
C ALA A 138 6.12 9.22 19.01
N LYS A 139 7.27 8.58 19.28
CA LYS A 139 7.86 8.49 20.62
C LYS A 139 8.24 9.86 21.19
N LYS A 140 8.83 10.75 20.38
CA LYS A 140 9.13 12.14 20.79
C LYS A 140 7.86 12.94 21.08
N LYS A 141 6.83 12.77 20.26
CA LYS A 141 5.54 13.45 20.41
C LYS A 141 4.79 13.00 21.67
N SER A 142 4.82 11.71 22.01
CA SER A 142 4.20 11.24 23.26
C SER A 142 4.92 11.76 24.50
N GLY A 143 6.26 11.86 24.46
CA GLY A 143 7.04 12.51 25.52
C GLY A 143 6.62 13.96 25.77
N ILE A 144 6.44 14.74 24.70
CA ILE A 144 6.02 16.15 24.78
C ILE A 144 4.55 16.28 25.19
N ALA A 145 3.66 15.44 24.63
CA ALA A 145 2.24 15.47 24.91
C ALA A 145 1.91 15.08 26.36
N ASN A 146 2.72 14.25 27.02
CA ASN A 146 2.53 13.89 28.42
C ASN A 146 3.10 14.94 29.39
N GLY A 147 4.09 15.73 28.97
CA GLY A 147 4.68 16.81 29.78
C GLY A 147 3.84 18.09 29.81
N TYR A 148 3.25 18.47 28.67
CA TYR A 148 2.41 19.66 28.54
C TYR A 148 1.22 19.72 29.54
N PRO A 149 0.37 18.68 29.69
CA PRO A 149 -0.75 18.71 30.62
C PRO A 149 -0.30 18.80 32.08
N LEU A 150 0.86 18.24 32.43
CA LEU A 150 1.43 18.38 33.77
C LEU A 150 1.86 19.82 34.05
N VAL A 151 2.54 20.47 33.10
CA VAL A 151 2.93 21.89 33.26
C VAL A 151 1.71 22.80 33.36
N VAL A 152 0.70 22.61 32.50
CA VAL A 152 -0.55 23.38 32.57
C VAL A 152 -1.29 23.14 33.89
N CYS A 153 -1.33 21.90 34.37
CA CYS A 153 -1.95 21.55 35.66
C CYS A 153 -1.24 22.23 36.84
N VAL A 154 0.10 22.25 36.85
CA VAL A 154 0.90 22.93 37.88
C VAL A 154 0.70 24.45 37.82
N LEU A 155 0.65 25.05 36.63
CA LEU A 155 0.39 26.49 36.50
C LEU A 155 -1.01 26.86 37.02
N LEU A 156 -2.03 26.07 36.69
CA LEU A 156 -3.40 26.28 37.18
C LEU A 156 -3.51 26.09 38.69
N SER A 157 -2.82 25.11 39.27
CA SER A 157 -2.84 24.88 40.71
C SER A 157 -2.16 26.03 41.46
N VAL A 158 -1.03 26.54 40.97
CA VAL A 158 -0.35 27.72 41.54
C VAL A 158 -1.25 28.96 41.47
N LEU A 159 -1.91 29.22 40.33
CA LEU A 159 -2.84 30.33 40.19
C LEU A 159 -4.02 30.21 41.16
N PHE A 160 -4.57 29.01 41.33
CA PHE A 160 -5.66 28.76 42.27
C PHE A 160 -5.22 29.01 43.72
N LEU A 161 -4.01 28.60 44.11
CA LEU A 161 -3.47 28.87 45.45
C LEU A 161 -3.28 30.37 45.68
N ILE A 162 -2.76 31.10 44.70
CA ILE A 162 -2.62 32.56 44.77
C ILE A 162 -4.01 33.20 44.91
N CYS A 163 -4.99 32.79 44.10
CA CYS A 163 -6.37 33.26 44.21
C CYS A 163 -6.95 32.95 45.60
N MET A 164 -6.72 31.76 46.15
CA MET A 164 -7.18 31.41 47.49
C MET A 164 -6.56 32.33 48.55
N VAL A 165 -5.25 32.56 48.53
CA VAL A 165 -4.59 33.48 49.47
C VAL A 165 -5.14 34.90 49.37
N VAL A 166 -5.36 35.40 48.15
CA VAL A 166 -5.97 36.72 47.93
C VAL A 166 -7.40 36.77 48.46
N MET A 167 -8.20 35.72 48.22
CA MET A 167 -9.58 35.63 48.71
C MET A 167 -9.65 35.52 50.23
N PHE A 168 -8.75 34.77 50.87
CA PHE A 168 -8.63 34.68 52.33
C PHE A 168 -8.27 36.04 52.93
N LYS A 169 -7.27 36.71 52.35
CA LYS A 169 -6.88 38.06 52.79
C LYS A 169 -8.01 39.07 52.59
N TRP A 170 -8.79 38.96 51.52
CA TRP A 170 -9.95 39.81 51.27
C TRP A 170 -11.12 39.51 52.23
N VAL A 171 -11.27 38.26 52.66
CA VAL A 171 -12.23 37.86 53.70
C VAL A 171 -11.83 38.44 55.06
N GLU A 172 -10.57 38.31 55.48
CA GLU A 172 -10.10 38.93 56.73
C GLU A 172 -10.27 40.44 56.72
N GLU A 173 -9.97 41.09 55.58
CA GLU A 173 -10.20 42.52 55.41
C GLU A 173 -11.69 42.88 55.56
N LYS A 174 -12.58 42.08 54.97
CA LYS A 174 -14.02 42.30 55.08
C LYS A 174 -14.58 42.01 56.47
N ASP A 175 -14.08 40.98 57.15
CA ASP A 175 -14.48 40.65 58.51
C ASP A 175 -14.04 41.76 59.47
N ASN A 176 -12.85 42.34 59.28
CA ASN A 176 -12.38 43.51 60.04
C ASN A 176 -13.24 44.76 59.80
N VAL A 177 -13.62 45.05 58.55
CA VAL A 177 -14.50 46.19 58.24
C VAL A 177 -15.91 45.95 58.78
N LEU A 178 -16.41 44.71 58.73
CA LEU A 178 -17.73 44.37 59.23
C LEU A 178 -17.79 44.47 60.75
N THR A 179 -16.77 43.98 61.46
CA THR A 179 -16.69 44.10 62.92
C THR A 179 -16.58 45.57 63.35
N GLU A 180 -15.79 46.39 62.66
CA GLU A 180 -15.74 47.83 62.91
C GLU A 180 -17.11 48.51 62.68
N SER A 181 -17.79 48.18 61.59
CA SER A 181 -19.13 48.73 61.30
C SER A 181 -20.21 48.28 62.28
N LEU A 182 -20.09 47.06 62.84
CA LEU A 182 -21.00 46.54 63.87
C LEU A 182 -20.77 47.24 65.21
N GLU A 183 -19.51 47.48 65.59
CA GLU A 183 -19.16 48.23 66.80
C GLU A 183 -19.67 49.68 66.73
N GLU A 184 -19.55 50.33 65.57
CA GLU A 184 -20.10 51.67 65.35
C GLU A 184 -21.63 51.69 65.41
N LEU A 185 -22.31 50.69 64.84
CA LEU A 185 -23.77 50.55 64.96
C LEU A 185 -24.20 50.31 66.42
N GLN A 186 -23.42 49.53 67.18
CA GLN A 186 -23.69 49.25 68.59
C GLN A 186 -23.48 50.49 69.47
N LYS A 187 -22.47 51.33 69.19
CA LYS A 187 -22.33 52.66 69.82
C LYS A 187 -23.50 53.57 69.47
N MET A 188 -23.98 53.54 68.22
CA MET A 188 -25.10 54.36 67.78
C MET A 188 -26.42 53.90 68.43
N LYS A 189 -26.63 52.59 68.55
CA LYS A 189 -27.77 51.97 69.24
C LYS A 189 -27.80 52.33 70.73
N MET A 190 -26.66 52.29 71.42
CA MET A 190 -26.54 52.74 72.82
C MET A 190 -26.82 54.24 73.02
N ARG A 191 -26.74 55.06 71.96
CA ARG A 191 -27.23 56.46 71.99
C ARG A 191 -28.73 56.59 71.78
N VAL A 192 -29.39 55.58 71.19
CA VAL A 192 -30.81 55.60 70.80
C VAL A 192 -31.68 54.86 71.84
N ASP A 193 -31.19 53.80 72.48
CA ASP A 193 -31.91 53.02 73.51
C ASP A 193 -32.05 53.76 74.87
N GLY A 194 -31.78 55.07 74.90
CA GLY A 194 -32.21 55.99 75.97
C GLY A 194 -33.70 56.34 75.92
N GLU A 195 -34.42 55.96 74.86
CA GLU A 195 -35.86 56.13 74.73
C GLU A 195 -36.56 54.80 74.33
N GLU A 196 -37.24 54.26 75.33
CA GLU A 196 -38.45 53.41 75.25
C GLU A 196 -38.31 51.92 74.87
N ALA A 197 -38.78 51.08 75.80
CA ALA A 197 -38.75 49.62 75.76
C ALA A 197 -40.18 49.06 75.79
N VAL A 198 -40.56 48.20 74.83
CA VAL A 198 -41.61 47.17 75.01
C VAL A 198 -41.43 46.02 74.01
N GLY A 199 -41.34 44.77 74.52
CA GLY A 199 -42.20 43.69 74.03
C GLY A 199 -41.63 42.55 73.17
N ALA A 200 -41.30 41.44 73.86
CA ALA A 200 -41.71 40.05 73.59
C ALA A 200 -41.37 39.33 72.26
N GLY A 201 -40.87 38.09 72.38
CA GLY A 201 -41.10 37.03 71.38
C GLY A 201 -39.94 36.09 71.11
N GLU A 202 -39.90 34.98 71.82
CA GLU A 202 -39.01 33.82 71.71
C GLU A 202 -39.26 32.98 70.43
N ALA A 203 -38.20 32.44 69.78
CA ALA A 203 -38.24 31.19 69.01
C ALA A 203 -36.83 30.71 68.57
N ARG A 204 -36.53 29.43 68.80
CA ARG A 204 -35.39 28.66 68.26
C ARG A 204 -35.92 27.27 67.84
N PRO A 205 -35.31 26.51 66.91
CA PRO A 205 -34.79 26.81 65.57
C PRO A 205 -35.59 26.05 64.48
N ILE A 206 -35.49 26.48 63.21
CA ILE A 206 -36.12 25.80 62.07
C ILE A 206 -35.14 24.89 61.33
N GLY A 207 -35.66 23.72 60.95
CA GLY A 207 -34.95 22.51 60.52
C GLY A 207 -33.97 22.65 59.36
N VAL A 208 -32.88 21.89 59.49
CA VAL A 208 -31.89 21.59 58.45
C VAL A 208 -32.56 20.76 57.35
N LYS A 209 -32.64 21.30 56.13
CA LYS A 209 -33.01 20.54 54.93
C LYS A 209 -31.76 19.93 54.30
N ALA A 210 -31.73 18.59 54.23
CA ALA A 210 -30.74 17.87 53.43
C ALA A 210 -31.02 18.07 51.94
N ALA A 211 -30.03 18.59 51.20
CA ALA A 211 -30.08 18.67 49.74
C ALA A 211 -29.71 17.30 49.13
N LYS A 212 -30.67 16.67 48.43
CA LYS A 212 -30.38 15.56 47.51
C LYS A 212 -29.69 16.13 46.27
N ALA A 213 -28.41 15.83 46.07
CA ALA A 213 -27.71 16.11 44.82
C ALA A 213 -28.04 15.03 43.77
N SER A 214 -28.54 15.46 42.61
CA SER A 214 -28.81 14.64 41.44
C SER A 214 -27.53 14.36 40.63
N ILE A 215 -27.36 13.08 40.30
CA ILE A 215 -26.69 12.44 39.16
C ILE A 215 -25.99 13.38 38.15
N LYS A 216 -24.71 13.08 37.85
CA LYS A 216 -24.18 13.18 36.48
C LYS A 216 -23.24 12.01 36.21
N ARG A 217 -23.75 10.95 35.57
CA ARG A 217 -22.92 9.92 34.95
C ARG A 217 -22.03 10.60 33.91
N ARG A 218 -20.72 10.52 34.08
CA ARG A 218 -19.75 10.93 33.05
C ARG A 218 -19.78 9.90 31.91
N LYS A 219 -20.05 10.35 30.68
CA LYS A 219 -19.78 9.59 29.46
C LYS A 219 -18.28 9.32 29.43
N SER A 220 -17.89 8.05 29.38
CA SER A 220 -16.50 7.64 29.63
C SER A 220 -15.61 8.04 28.45
N GLY A 221 -14.43 8.60 28.72
CA GLY A 221 -13.47 9.06 27.70
C GLY A 221 -12.96 7.99 26.72
N ARG A 222 -13.38 6.73 26.84
CA ARG A 222 -13.12 5.69 25.83
C ARG A 222 -14.05 5.78 24.61
N GLU A 223 -15.22 6.39 24.74
CA GLU A 223 -16.20 6.51 23.65
C GLU A 223 -15.82 7.65 22.68
N GLU A 224 -15.24 8.73 23.20
CA GLU A 224 -14.74 9.88 22.42
C GLU A 224 -13.48 9.53 21.61
N GLU A 225 -12.58 8.73 22.16
CA GLU A 225 -11.41 8.22 21.43
C GLU A 225 -11.81 7.26 20.29
N LEU A 226 -12.89 6.47 20.46
CA LEU A 226 -13.43 5.61 19.40
C LEU A 226 -14.07 6.41 18.26
N GLU A 227 -14.84 7.45 18.58
CA GLU A 227 -15.40 8.37 17.57
C GLU A 227 -14.28 9.09 16.79
N LYS A 228 -13.19 9.46 17.48
CA LYS A 228 -12.02 10.09 16.86
C LYS A 228 -11.26 9.14 15.92
N ILE A 229 -11.09 7.88 16.33
CA ILE A 229 -10.47 6.85 15.47
C ILE A 229 -11.36 6.53 14.26
N HIS A 230 -12.68 6.47 14.44
CA HIS A 230 -13.62 6.26 13.34
C HIS A 230 -13.57 7.41 12.33
N GLY A 231 -13.54 8.66 12.80
CA GLY A 231 -13.39 9.84 11.94
C GLY A 231 -12.06 9.86 11.17
N ILE A 232 -10.96 9.43 11.79
CA ILE A 232 -9.65 9.31 11.13
C ILE A 232 -9.68 8.21 10.05
N MET A 233 -10.35 7.08 10.30
CA MET A 233 -10.49 5.99 9.33
C MET A 233 -11.30 6.41 8.10
N GLU A 234 -12.38 7.16 8.30
CA GLU A 234 -13.22 7.67 7.21
C GLU A 234 -12.49 8.73 6.38
N MET A 235 -11.73 9.62 7.02
CA MET A 235 -10.88 10.59 6.31
C MET A 235 -9.75 9.91 5.53
N LYS A 236 -9.16 8.81 6.06
CA LYS A 236 -8.13 8.03 5.36
C LYS A 236 -8.67 7.35 4.10
N ASP A 237 -9.90 6.84 4.13
CA ASP A 237 -10.58 6.28 2.95
C ASP A 237 -10.85 7.34 1.88
N LYS A 238 -11.34 8.52 2.28
CA LYS A 238 -11.55 9.65 1.35
C LYS A 238 -10.22 10.11 0.70
N ILE A 239 -9.12 10.08 1.45
CA ILE A 239 -7.79 10.43 0.94
C ILE A 239 -7.26 9.35 -0.02
N SER A 240 -7.48 8.06 0.24
CA SER A 240 -7.02 7.00 -0.67
C SER A 240 -7.77 7.07 -2.00
N LYS A 241 -9.10 7.26 -1.98
CA LYS A 241 -9.93 7.46 -3.16
C LYS A 241 -9.51 8.68 -3.99
N ARG A 242 -9.22 9.81 -3.34
CA ARG A 242 -8.67 11.02 -4.00
C ARG A 242 -7.33 10.74 -4.68
N LYS A 243 -6.40 10.05 -4.01
CA LYS A 243 -5.09 9.71 -4.60
C LYS A 243 -5.19 8.78 -5.80
N VAL A 244 -6.13 7.83 -5.78
CA VAL A 244 -6.39 6.95 -6.94
C VAL A 244 -6.97 7.77 -8.09
N LEU A 245 -7.93 8.65 -7.82
CA LEU A 245 -8.50 9.54 -8.82
C LEU A 245 -7.45 10.47 -9.43
N GLU A 246 -6.54 11.04 -8.64
CA GLU A 246 -5.44 11.87 -9.14
C GLU A 246 -4.50 11.10 -10.08
N ARG A 247 -4.15 9.85 -9.75
CA ARG A 247 -3.34 9.01 -10.66
C ARG A 247 -4.07 8.68 -11.96
N LEU A 248 -5.39 8.46 -11.89
CA LEU A 248 -6.23 8.22 -13.07
C LEU A 248 -6.45 9.49 -13.92
N LEU A 249 -6.39 10.68 -13.30
CA LEU A 249 -6.43 11.96 -14.00
C LEU A 249 -5.08 12.34 -14.63
N ALA A 250 -3.97 11.95 -14.01
CA ALA A 250 -2.62 12.27 -14.47
C ALA A 250 -2.14 11.40 -15.65
N LYS A 251 -2.76 10.25 -15.90
CA LYS A 251 -2.51 9.45 -17.12
C LYS A 251 -3.13 10.16 -18.34
N THR A 252 -2.28 10.53 -19.30
CA THR A 252 -2.63 11.21 -20.56
C THR A 252 -2.85 10.24 -21.73
N ASP A 253 -2.74 8.93 -21.50
CA ASP A 253 -3.02 7.88 -22.48
C ASP A 253 -4.53 7.64 -22.63
N PRO A 254 -5.02 7.11 -23.77
CA PRO A 254 -6.43 6.79 -23.94
C PRO A 254 -6.83 5.73 -22.90
N LEU A 255 -7.51 6.19 -21.84
CA LEU A 255 -7.98 5.34 -20.75
C LEU A 255 -8.89 4.22 -21.29
N SER A 256 -8.69 3.01 -20.78
CA SER A 256 -9.56 1.87 -21.06
C SER A 256 -11.00 2.15 -20.60
N GLU A 257 -11.99 1.55 -21.27
CA GLU A 257 -13.42 1.69 -20.95
C GLU A 257 -13.71 1.39 -19.46
N MET A 258 -12.98 0.44 -18.88
CA MET A 258 -13.06 0.11 -17.45
C MET A 258 -12.50 1.21 -16.54
N GLU A 259 -11.41 1.88 -16.94
CA GLU A 259 -10.80 2.96 -16.17
C GLU A 259 -11.62 4.26 -16.23
N THR A 260 -12.26 4.54 -17.37
CA THR A 260 -13.18 5.68 -17.52
C THR A 260 -14.42 5.54 -16.63
N SER A 261 -14.98 4.32 -16.52
CA SER A 261 -16.09 4.00 -15.62
C SER A 261 -15.70 4.17 -14.15
N LEU A 262 -14.52 3.66 -13.76
CA LEU A 262 -14.00 3.82 -12.41
C LEU A 262 -13.75 5.30 -12.06
N LYS A 263 -13.21 6.07 -13.00
CA LYS A 263 -13.00 7.52 -12.88
C LYS A 263 -14.32 8.27 -12.68
N LEU A 264 -15.34 8.02 -13.50
CA LEU A 264 -16.67 8.63 -13.36
C LEU A 264 -17.32 8.30 -12.01
N LYS A 265 -17.21 7.04 -11.56
CA LYS A 265 -17.76 6.59 -10.28
C LYS A 265 -17.05 7.25 -9.10
N LEU A 266 -15.72 7.32 -9.11
CA LEU A 266 -14.94 8.02 -8.08
C LEU A 266 -15.20 9.53 -8.06
N MET A 267 -15.37 10.18 -9.23
CA MET A 267 -15.77 11.59 -9.28
C MET A 267 -17.16 11.81 -8.68
N SER A 268 -18.13 10.95 -8.97
CA SER A 268 -19.47 11.03 -8.42
C SER A 268 -19.55 10.72 -6.92
N GLU A 269 -18.66 9.88 -6.39
CA GLU A 269 -18.61 9.53 -4.97
C GLU A 269 -17.93 10.63 -4.12
N MET A 270 -17.21 11.55 -4.76
CA MET A 270 -16.50 12.67 -4.11
C MET A 270 -17.20 14.03 -4.24
N LEU A 271 -18.25 14.13 -5.06
CA LEU A 271 -19.11 15.30 -5.25
C LEU A 271 -20.28 15.29 -4.26
#